data_AF-A0A9D4L7F3-F1
#
_entry.id   AF-A0A9D4L7F3-F1
#
_cell.length_a   1.000
_cell.length_b   1.000
_cell.length_c   1.000
_cell.angle_alpha   90.00
_cell.angle_beta   90.00
_cell.angle_gamma   90.00
#
_symmetry.space_group_name_H-M   'P 1'
#
loop_
_entity.id
_entity.type
_entity.pdbx_description
1 polymer ?
#
loop_
_entity_poly.entity_id
_entity_poly.type
_entity_poly.pdbx_seq_one_letter_code
_entity_poly.pdbx_strand_id
1 'polypeptide(L)'
;MESKIHFDDSGCCRENVPLLKTSYRAYCRAYNMLVTNWLAGTIGSGVPNDDYDVRVIRNAVEDSVRDLTISAEDESTSGLEEVQRVYDNLVVLCVQGHLRTVVSHRRWLDKCYQLCLKIGVKLSDNMKDHILRHDLSKFSPLEALGYAVMFGDGSVGFRKLETLEEQTEWDLALKHHYAHNCHHPEYFRQGGVSVVQDRRESMDNDSDGSLHLDESILDMMAARGERELKHDNEISIQKILDMPAQYLRRYTDADRKYVTQTMVAWSEKARNFMSVEGNAHIFDGLFDERHVVY
;
A
#
# COMPACT_ATOMS: atom_id res chain seq x y z
N MET A 1 23.62 1.06 0.48
CA MET A 1 23.29 1.48 -0.90
C MET A 1 21.87 1.99 -0.81
N GLU A 2 21.63 3.30 -0.88
CA GLU A 2 20.26 3.81 -0.85
C GLU A 2 19.67 3.67 -2.26
N SER A 3 18.75 2.72 -2.45
CA SER A 3 18.00 2.63 -3.71
C SER A 3 17.12 3.88 -3.81
N LYS A 4 17.42 4.78 -4.74
CA LYS A 4 16.46 5.83 -5.12
C LYS A 4 15.28 5.13 -5.78
N ILE A 5 14.12 5.24 -5.16
CA ILE A 5 12.87 4.76 -5.72
C ILE A 5 12.45 5.84 -6.71
N HIS A 6 12.77 5.66 -7.99
CA HIS A 6 12.25 6.52 -9.04
C HIS A 6 10.94 5.92 -9.53
N PHE A 7 9.84 6.63 -9.29
CA PHE A 7 8.58 6.41 -10.00
C PHE A 7 8.71 7.15 -11.33
N ASP A 8 8.72 6.43 -12.44
CA ASP A 8 8.74 7.03 -13.77
C ASP A 8 7.32 7.48 -14.14
N ASP A 9 6.93 8.64 -13.61
CA ASP A 9 5.63 9.26 -13.89
C ASP A 9 5.59 9.97 -15.26
N SER A 10 6.68 9.91 -16.05
CA SER A 10 6.85 10.68 -17.29
C SER A 10 5.82 10.36 -18.40
N GLY A 11 5.03 9.30 -18.22
CA GLY A 11 3.93 8.92 -19.11
C GLY A 11 2.54 9.45 -18.72
N CYS A 12 2.35 10.00 -17.51
CA CYS A 12 1.03 10.48 -17.07
C CYS A 12 0.91 12.00 -17.29
N CYS A 13 0.64 12.42 -18.53
CA CYS A 13 0.33 13.81 -18.90
C CYS A 13 -1.07 14.23 -18.40
N ARG A 14 -1.29 14.13 -17.08
CA ARG A 14 -2.55 14.53 -16.46
C ARG A 14 -2.59 16.05 -16.39
N GLU A 15 -3.43 16.68 -17.19
CA GLU A 15 -3.58 18.15 -17.18
C GLU A 15 -4.52 18.63 -16.07
N ASN A 16 -5.56 17.84 -15.77
CA ASN A 16 -6.66 18.25 -14.88
C ASN A 16 -7.00 17.16 -13.85
N VAL A 17 -7.65 17.59 -12.76
CA VAL A 17 -8.24 16.73 -11.74
C VAL A 17 -9.76 16.87 -11.79
N PRO A 18 -10.48 15.98 -12.49
CA PRO A 18 -11.92 16.08 -12.69
C PRO A 18 -12.71 16.27 -11.40
N LEU A 19 -12.39 15.50 -10.35
CA LEU A 19 -13.13 15.57 -9.08
C LEU A 19 -13.01 16.93 -8.40
N LEU A 20 -11.85 17.58 -8.51
CA LEU A 20 -11.55 18.85 -7.83
C LEU A 20 -11.76 20.07 -8.73
N LYS A 21 -12.01 19.84 -10.03
CA LYS A 21 -12.16 20.86 -11.08
C LYS A 21 -11.02 21.87 -11.02
N THR A 22 -9.80 21.37 -11.11
CA THR A 22 -8.56 22.13 -10.98
C THR A 22 -7.49 21.53 -11.88
N SER A 23 -6.43 22.29 -12.14
CA SER A 23 -5.25 21.76 -12.82
C SER A 23 -4.56 20.71 -11.95
N TYR A 24 -3.94 19.70 -12.59
CA TYR A 24 -3.16 18.70 -11.88
C TYR A 24 -2.03 19.32 -11.06
N ARG A 25 -1.47 20.42 -11.57
CA ARG A 25 -0.44 21.21 -10.94
C ARG A 25 -0.88 21.85 -9.61
N ALA A 26 -2.01 22.54 -9.59
CA ALA A 26 -2.56 23.12 -8.35
C ALA A 26 -2.88 22.02 -7.33
N TYR A 27 -3.39 20.88 -7.79
CA TYR A 27 -3.59 19.70 -6.97
C TYR A 27 -2.30 19.15 -6.35
N CYS A 28 -1.23 18.93 -7.12
CA CYS A 28 0.04 18.44 -6.58
C CYS A 28 0.63 19.38 -5.51
N ARG A 29 0.50 20.71 -5.70
CA ARG A 29 0.93 21.70 -4.70
C ARG A 29 0.10 21.62 -3.42
N ALA A 30 -1.23 21.59 -3.55
CA ALA A 30 -2.14 21.43 -2.42
C ALA A 30 -1.92 20.10 -1.67
N TYR A 31 -1.67 19.02 -2.41
CA TYR A 31 -1.35 17.70 -1.87
C TYR A 31 -0.03 17.71 -1.10
N ASN A 32 1.03 18.32 -1.64
CA ASN A 32 2.30 18.45 -0.94
C ASN A 32 2.16 19.27 0.37
N MET A 33 1.36 20.35 0.35
CA MET A 33 1.02 21.09 1.57
C MET A 33 0.29 20.20 2.58
N LEU A 34 -0.69 19.40 2.15
CA LEU A 34 -1.41 18.46 3.00
C LEU A 34 -0.48 17.43 3.63
N VAL A 35 0.38 16.78 2.84
CA VAL A 35 1.31 15.76 3.34
C VAL A 35 2.32 16.37 4.30
N THR A 36 2.84 17.57 4.01
CA THR A 36 3.73 18.30 4.92
C THR A 36 3.06 18.58 6.26
N ASN A 37 1.84 19.10 6.23
CA ASN A 37 1.07 19.41 7.43
C ASN A 37 0.72 18.14 8.23
N TRP A 38 0.38 17.04 7.55
CA TRP A 38 0.12 15.75 8.18
C TRP A 38 1.37 15.17 8.83
N LEU A 39 2.52 15.15 8.13
CA LEU A 39 3.80 14.70 8.68
C LEU A 39 4.26 15.55 9.88
N ALA A 40 3.90 16.84 9.91
CA ALA A 40 4.14 17.71 11.05
C ALA A 40 3.15 17.51 12.22
N GLY A 41 2.15 16.63 12.08
CA GLY A 41 1.13 16.39 13.09
C GLY A 41 0.13 17.54 13.25
N THR A 42 0.06 18.46 12.29
CA THR A 42 -0.81 19.64 12.35
C THR A 42 -2.23 19.37 11.84
N ILE A 43 -2.41 18.31 11.05
CA ILE A 43 -3.72 17.83 10.58
C ILE A 43 -3.82 16.31 10.71
N GLY A 44 -5.04 15.81 10.96
CA GLY A 44 -5.30 14.38 11.02
C GLY A 44 -4.62 13.65 12.19
N SER A 45 -4.35 12.36 11.99
CA SER A 45 -3.70 11.48 12.97
C SER A 45 -2.94 10.37 12.26
N GLY A 46 -2.21 9.55 13.02
CA GLY A 46 -1.55 8.35 12.50
C GLY A 46 -0.31 8.64 11.66
N VAL A 47 0.39 9.72 11.98
CA VAL A 47 1.69 10.06 11.42
C VAL A 47 2.68 8.91 11.66
N PRO A 48 3.55 8.57 10.70
CA PRO A 48 4.63 7.64 10.94
C PRO A 48 5.57 8.14 12.06
N ASN A 49 5.93 7.25 12.99
CA ASN A 49 6.90 7.55 14.04
C ASN A 49 8.34 7.15 13.64
N ASP A 50 8.47 6.46 12.51
CA ASP A 50 9.75 5.96 12.01
C ASP A 50 10.33 6.92 10.98
N ASP A 51 11.62 7.26 11.14
CA ASP A 51 12.31 8.23 10.29
C ASP A 51 12.46 7.75 8.84
N TYR A 52 12.52 6.44 8.60
CA TYR A 52 12.54 5.90 7.25
C TYR A 52 11.21 6.16 6.56
N ASP A 53 10.08 5.86 7.22
CA ASP A 53 8.74 6.13 6.67
C ASP A 53 8.52 7.62 6.38
N VAL A 54 8.88 8.52 7.30
CA VAL A 54 8.77 9.97 7.09
C VAL A 54 9.56 10.39 5.86
N ARG A 55 10.79 9.89 5.70
CA ARG A 55 11.68 10.24 4.59
C ARG A 55 11.17 9.71 3.25
N VAL A 56 10.75 8.45 3.16
CA VAL A 56 10.28 7.88 1.89
C VAL A 56 8.96 8.50 1.44
N ILE A 57 8.06 8.82 2.36
CA ILE A 57 6.80 9.51 2.04
C ILE A 57 7.11 10.91 1.51
N ARG A 58 7.99 11.65 2.20
CA ARG A 58 8.40 12.99 1.75
C ARG A 58 9.02 12.94 0.36
N ASN A 59 9.94 12.03 0.11
CA ASN A 59 10.58 11.88 -1.19
C ASN A 59 9.56 11.54 -2.29
N ALA A 60 8.63 10.62 -2.03
CA ALA A 60 7.59 10.26 -3.00
C ALA A 60 6.73 11.46 -3.40
N VAL A 61 6.45 12.37 -2.46
CA VAL A 61 5.65 13.58 -2.74
C VAL A 61 6.48 14.67 -3.40
N GLU A 62 7.70 14.91 -2.93
CA GLU A 62 8.61 15.90 -3.49
C GLU A 62 8.99 15.57 -4.94
N ASP A 63 9.22 14.30 -5.25
CA ASP A 63 9.53 13.85 -6.61
C ASP A 63 8.37 14.15 -7.57
N SER A 64 7.11 13.99 -7.15
CA SER A 64 5.93 14.33 -7.97
C SER A 64 5.71 15.84 -8.18
N VAL A 65 6.35 16.70 -7.38
CA VAL A 65 6.26 18.16 -7.54
C VAL A 65 7.49 18.75 -8.21
N ARG A 66 8.63 18.04 -8.20
CA ARG A 66 9.92 18.53 -8.69
C ARG A 66 9.87 19.01 -10.15
N ASP A 67 9.12 18.32 -11.00
CA ASP A 67 9.04 18.61 -12.43
C ASP A 67 7.96 19.65 -12.78
N LEU A 68 7.17 20.09 -11.80
CA LEU A 68 6.16 21.14 -11.98
C LEU A 68 6.84 22.52 -11.93
N THR A 69 7.38 22.96 -13.07
CA THR A 69 8.09 24.24 -13.23
C THR A 69 7.21 25.41 -12.74
N ILE A 70 7.59 26.09 -11.65
CA ILE A 70 6.86 27.25 -11.09
C ILE A 70 6.59 28.31 -12.19
N SER A 71 5.32 28.57 -12.51
CA SER A 71 4.91 29.61 -13.45
C SER A 71 4.58 30.89 -12.68
N ALA A 72 4.56 32.04 -13.36
CA ALA A 72 4.17 33.30 -12.72
C ALA A 72 2.69 33.32 -12.28
N GLU A 73 1.83 32.58 -12.97
CA GLU A 73 0.40 32.45 -12.62
C GLU A 73 0.20 31.74 -11.27
N ASP A 74 1.10 30.79 -10.98
CA ASP A 74 1.14 29.99 -9.76
C ASP A 74 1.47 30.79 -8.50
N GLU A 75 2.13 31.94 -8.66
CA GLU A 75 2.47 32.87 -7.58
C GLU A 75 1.46 34.03 -7.47
N SER A 76 0.51 34.12 -8.40
CA SER A 76 -0.56 35.11 -8.31
C SER A 76 -1.49 34.81 -7.13
N THR A 77 -2.17 35.84 -6.61
CA THR A 77 -3.18 35.68 -5.55
C THR A 77 -4.25 34.66 -5.95
N SER A 78 -4.69 34.67 -7.21
CA SER A 78 -5.68 33.71 -7.71
C SER A 78 -5.15 32.26 -7.69
N GLY A 79 -3.87 32.05 -8.01
CA GLY A 79 -3.25 30.72 -7.94
C GLY A 79 -3.13 30.21 -6.50
N LEU A 80 -2.77 31.09 -5.56
CA LEU A 80 -2.73 30.74 -4.13
C LEU A 80 -4.11 30.43 -3.56
N GLU A 81 -5.14 31.20 -3.93
CA GLU A 81 -6.54 30.93 -3.56
C GLU A 81 -7.03 29.59 -4.12
N GLU A 82 -6.66 29.25 -5.36
CA GLU A 82 -6.97 27.94 -5.93
C GLU A 82 -6.31 26.81 -5.15
N VAL A 83 -5.00 26.90 -4.88
CA VAL A 83 -4.27 25.89 -4.11
C VAL A 83 -4.89 25.71 -2.72
N GLN A 84 -5.25 26.80 -2.04
CA GLN A 84 -5.90 26.72 -0.73
C GLN A 84 -7.28 26.04 -0.80
N ARG A 85 -8.11 26.41 -1.79
CA ARG A 85 -9.41 25.75 -2.03
C ARG A 85 -9.23 24.25 -2.26
N VAL A 86 -8.24 23.87 -3.05
CA VAL A 86 -7.94 22.46 -3.33
C VAL A 86 -7.47 21.75 -2.05
N TYR A 87 -6.59 22.36 -1.27
CA TYR A 87 -6.16 21.84 0.03
C TYR A 87 -7.34 21.56 0.96
N ASP A 88 -8.27 22.53 1.10
CA ASP A 88 -9.45 22.38 1.94
C ASP A 88 -10.33 21.21 1.47
N ASN A 89 -10.49 21.04 0.16
CA ASN A 89 -11.21 19.90 -0.41
C ASN A 89 -10.52 18.56 -0.11
N LEU A 90 -9.19 18.49 -0.16
CA LEU A 90 -8.47 17.25 0.16
C LEU A 90 -8.64 16.87 1.64
N VAL A 91 -8.71 17.86 2.54
CA VAL A 91 -8.99 17.63 3.97
C VAL A 91 -10.41 17.08 4.15
N VAL A 92 -11.40 17.64 3.45
CA VAL A 92 -12.81 17.17 3.47
C VAL A 92 -12.94 15.76 2.91
N LEU A 93 -12.19 15.42 1.86
CA LEU A 93 -12.12 14.07 1.28
C LEU A 93 -11.31 13.08 2.15
N CYS A 94 -10.81 13.52 3.30
CA CYS A 94 -10.05 12.69 4.23
C CYS A 94 -8.82 12.02 3.61
N VAL A 95 -8.07 12.72 2.76
CA VAL A 95 -6.83 12.19 2.17
C VAL A 95 -5.84 11.74 3.26
N GLN A 96 -5.73 12.48 4.35
CA GLN A 96 -4.95 12.10 5.54
C GLN A 96 -5.38 10.75 6.14
N GLY A 97 -6.66 10.38 6.01
CA GLY A 97 -7.18 9.09 6.45
C GLY A 97 -6.66 7.95 5.58
N HIS A 98 -6.58 8.14 4.26
CA HIS A 98 -5.89 7.23 3.34
C HIS A 98 -4.41 7.08 3.71
N LEU A 99 -3.67 8.19 3.87
CA LEU A 99 -2.23 8.14 4.21
C LEU A 99 -1.97 7.34 5.49
N ARG A 100 -2.80 7.55 6.52
CA ARG A 100 -2.77 6.78 7.76
C ARG A 100 -3.01 5.29 7.53
N THR A 101 -3.98 4.94 6.68
CA THR A 101 -4.28 3.54 6.34
C THR A 101 -3.09 2.88 5.64
N VAL A 102 -2.44 3.57 4.70
CA VAL A 102 -1.23 3.03 4.04
C VAL A 102 -0.09 2.80 5.04
N VAL A 103 0.17 3.75 5.95
CA VAL A 103 1.18 3.57 7.01
C VAL A 103 0.83 2.42 7.95
N SER A 104 -0.43 2.31 8.36
CA SER A 104 -0.91 1.21 9.20
C SER A 104 -0.69 -0.14 8.50
N HIS A 105 -1.06 -0.24 7.23
CA HIS A 105 -0.90 -1.46 6.44
C HIS A 105 0.57 -1.87 6.32
N ARG A 106 1.46 -0.94 5.97
CA ARG A 106 2.91 -1.20 5.86
C ARG A 106 3.51 -1.68 7.20
N ARG A 107 3.03 -1.18 8.34
CA ARG A 107 3.43 -1.70 9.67
C ARG A 107 2.94 -3.14 9.88
N TRP A 108 1.70 -3.45 9.52
CA TRP A 108 1.18 -4.81 9.60
C TRP A 108 1.96 -5.76 8.69
N LEU A 109 2.34 -5.31 7.50
CA LEU A 109 3.16 -6.06 6.58
C LEU A 109 4.54 -6.40 7.16
N ASP A 110 5.22 -5.43 7.79
CA ASP A 110 6.48 -5.70 8.48
C ASP A 110 6.29 -6.68 9.64
N LYS A 111 5.22 -6.55 10.43
CA LYS A 111 4.91 -7.49 11.53
C LYS A 111 4.67 -8.91 11.01
N CYS A 112 3.93 -9.08 9.93
CA CYS A 112 3.72 -10.37 9.28
C CYS A 112 5.02 -10.96 8.73
N TYR A 113 5.88 -10.13 8.14
CA TYR A 113 7.22 -10.53 7.71
C TYR A 113 8.07 -11.04 8.89
N GLN A 114 8.13 -10.29 9.99
CA GLN A 114 8.84 -10.71 11.21
C GLN A 114 8.25 -11.99 11.83
N LEU A 115 6.92 -12.14 11.83
CA LEU A 115 6.25 -13.36 12.27
C LEU A 115 6.76 -14.56 11.46
N CYS A 116 6.76 -14.45 10.13
CA CYS A 116 7.23 -15.50 9.23
C CYS A 116 8.68 -15.90 9.52
N LEU A 117 9.58 -14.93 9.72
CA LEU A 117 10.97 -15.21 10.07
C LEU A 117 11.08 -15.97 11.41
N LYS A 118 10.34 -15.53 12.44
CA LYS A 118 10.35 -16.14 13.78
C LYS A 118 9.86 -17.59 13.77
N ILE A 119 8.83 -17.92 12.98
CA ILE A 119 8.33 -19.30 12.83
C ILE A 119 9.17 -20.16 11.87
N GLY A 120 10.28 -19.63 11.34
CA GLY A 120 11.19 -20.35 10.45
C GLY A 120 10.65 -20.56 9.03
N VAL A 121 9.82 -19.64 8.53
CA VAL A 121 9.55 -19.49 7.10
C VAL A 121 10.80 -18.92 6.43
N LYS A 122 11.24 -19.56 5.35
CA LYS A 122 12.34 -19.06 4.53
C LYS A 122 11.77 -18.15 3.45
N LEU A 123 12.12 -16.87 3.51
CA LEU A 123 11.80 -15.88 2.49
C LEU A 123 13.08 -15.53 1.73
N SER A 124 12.95 -14.99 0.52
CA SER A 124 14.09 -14.50 -0.26
C SER A 124 14.85 -13.40 0.50
N ASP A 125 16.16 -13.31 0.28
CA ASP A 125 17.03 -12.27 0.88
C ASP A 125 16.55 -10.86 0.50
N ASN A 126 15.99 -10.70 -0.72
CA ASN A 126 15.46 -9.42 -1.21
C ASN A 126 14.06 -9.09 -0.64
N MET A 127 13.40 -10.01 0.07
CA MET A 127 12.02 -9.81 0.54
C MET A 127 11.90 -8.60 1.46
N LYS A 128 12.88 -8.34 2.34
CA LYS A 128 12.80 -7.19 3.24
C LYS A 128 12.70 -5.88 2.46
N ASP A 129 13.45 -5.73 1.38
CA ASP A 129 13.42 -4.54 0.54
C ASP A 129 12.09 -4.40 -0.20
N HIS A 130 11.47 -5.50 -0.61
CA HIS A 130 10.11 -5.51 -1.17
C HIS A 130 9.09 -5.00 -0.15
N ILE A 131 9.12 -5.54 1.07
CA ILE A 131 8.21 -5.12 2.16
C ILE A 131 8.38 -3.65 2.52
N LEU A 132 9.61 -3.14 2.53
CA LEU A 132 9.86 -1.71 2.78
C LEU A 132 9.32 -0.81 1.66
N ARG A 133 9.36 -1.27 0.41
CA ARG A 133 8.88 -0.52 -0.76
C ARG A 133 7.40 -0.70 -1.08
N HIS A 134 6.78 -1.70 -0.47
CA HIS A 134 5.39 -2.05 -0.68
C HIS A 134 4.47 -0.83 -0.49
N ASP A 135 3.57 -0.62 -1.45
CA ASP A 135 2.57 0.43 -1.44
C ASP A 135 3.11 1.87 -1.37
N LEU A 136 4.41 2.11 -1.62
CA LEU A 136 4.93 3.48 -1.63
C LEU A 136 4.31 4.36 -2.73
N SER A 137 3.86 3.76 -3.84
CA SER A 137 3.16 4.49 -4.89
C SER A 137 1.82 5.08 -4.43
N LYS A 138 1.20 4.56 -3.35
CA LYS A 138 -0.05 5.09 -2.77
C LYS A 138 0.13 6.46 -2.11
N PHE A 139 1.37 6.90 -1.87
CA PHE A 139 1.70 8.25 -1.43
C PHE A 139 1.85 9.24 -2.59
N SER A 140 1.85 8.77 -3.84
CA SER A 140 1.86 9.66 -5.01
C SER A 140 0.52 10.42 -5.13
N PRO A 141 0.53 11.64 -5.68
CA PRO A 141 -0.70 12.35 -6.02
C PRO A 141 -1.57 11.61 -7.04
N LEU A 142 -0.99 10.73 -7.88
CA LEU A 142 -1.73 9.94 -8.86
C LEU A 142 -2.67 8.92 -8.21
N GLU A 143 -2.28 8.35 -7.08
CA GLU A 143 -3.08 7.35 -6.36
C GLU A 143 -3.87 7.93 -5.20
N ALA A 144 -3.30 8.90 -4.47
CA ALA A 144 -3.81 9.32 -3.17
C ALA A 144 -5.26 9.79 -3.21
N LEU A 145 -5.66 10.55 -4.23
CA LEU A 145 -7.03 11.04 -4.35
C LEU A 145 -8.04 9.91 -4.61
N GLY A 146 -7.75 9.01 -5.55
CA GLY A 146 -8.65 7.89 -5.86
C GLY A 146 -8.84 6.95 -4.66
N TYR A 147 -7.74 6.65 -3.95
CA TYR A 147 -7.84 5.83 -2.73
C TYR A 147 -8.49 6.58 -1.56
N ALA A 148 -8.31 7.90 -1.42
CA ALA A 148 -9.02 8.69 -0.43
C ALA A 148 -10.54 8.73 -0.68
N VAL A 149 -10.96 8.83 -1.95
CA VAL A 149 -12.37 8.73 -2.32
C VAL A 149 -12.94 7.37 -1.92
N MET A 150 -12.16 6.30 -2.09
CA MET A 150 -12.61 4.93 -1.81
C MET A 150 -12.57 4.55 -0.32
N PHE A 151 -11.54 5.00 0.42
CA PHE A 151 -11.19 4.51 1.76
C PHE A 151 -10.76 5.61 2.75
N GLY A 152 -10.87 6.89 2.39
CA GLY A 152 -10.36 8.02 3.19
C GLY A 152 -11.03 8.15 4.56
N ASP A 153 -12.26 7.69 4.71
CA ASP A 153 -12.95 7.62 6.00
C ASP A 153 -12.45 6.50 6.92
N GLY A 154 -11.55 5.64 6.43
CA GLY A 154 -11.05 4.46 7.13
C GLY A 154 -11.98 3.24 7.02
N SER A 155 -12.96 3.26 6.10
CA SER A 155 -13.79 2.10 5.83
C SER A 155 -12.96 0.93 5.31
N VAL A 156 -13.25 -0.26 5.85
CA VAL A 156 -12.65 -1.52 5.37
C VAL A 156 -13.30 -1.98 4.06
N GLY A 157 -14.55 -1.57 3.82
CA GLY A 157 -15.31 -1.89 2.61
C GLY A 157 -15.12 -0.85 1.52
N PHE A 158 -15.32 -1.28 0.27
CA PHE A 158 -15.40 -0.40 -0.89
C PHE A 158 -16.60 0.54 -0.73
N ARG A 159 -16.35 1.84 -0.73
CA ARG A 159 -17.40 2.84 -0.86
C ARG A 159 -18.05 2.72 -2.23
N LYS A 160 -19.37 2.95 -2.29
CA LYS A 160 -20.06 3.15 -3.56
C LYS A 160 -19.67 4.52 -4.14
N LEU A 161 -19.07 4.51 -5.33
CA LEU A 161 -18.79 5.74 -6.08
C LEU A 161 -20.09 6.24 -6.70
N GLU A 162 -20.40 7.52 -6.51
CA GLU A 162 -21.70 8.10 -6.86
C GLU A 162 -21.62 8.95 -8.13
N THR A 163 -20.43 9.47 -8.45
CA THR A 163 -20.20 10.35 -9.59
C THR A 163 -19.23 9.76 -10.61
N LEU A 164 -19.31 10.24 -11.85
CA LEU A 164 -18.37 9.83 -12.91
C LEU A 164 -16.94 10.30 -12.59
N GLU A 165 -16.82 11.48 -11.97
CA GLU A 165 -15.55 12.03 -11.54
C GLU A 165 -14.88 11.16 -10.48
N GLU A 166 -15.61 10.71 -9.46
CA GLU A 166 -15.10 9.76 -8.45
C GLU A 166 -14.65 8.44 -9.08
N GLN A 167 -15.46 7.88 -9.99
CA GLN A 167 -15.10 6.66 -10.73
C GLN A 167 -13.81 6.87 -11.54
N THR A 168 -13.67 8.02 -12.19
CA THR A 168 -12.50 8.36 -12.99
C THR A 168 -11.24 8.45 -12.12
N GLU A 169 -11.31 9.11 -10.95
CA GLU A 169 -10.18 9.17 -10.02
C GLU A 169 -9.78 7.79 -9.50
N TRP A 170 -10.77 6.96 -9.16
CA TRP A 170 -10.53 5.60 -8.70
C TRP A 170 -9.87 4.74 -9.78
N ASP A 171 -10.36 4.78 -11.02
CA ASP A 171 -9.81 3.98 -12.12
C ASP A 171 -8.37 4.41 -12.48
N LEU A 172 -8.08 5.72 -12.45
CA LEU A 172 -6.72 6.23 -12.66
C LEU A 172 -5.77 5.76 -11.55
N ALA A 173 -6.18 5.89 -10.29
CA ALA A 173 -5.39 5.44 -9.14
C ALA A 173 -5.16 3.93 -9.18
N LEU A 174 -6.20 3.14 -9.47
CA LEU A 174 -6.12 1.68 -9.52
C LEU A 174 -5.22 1.20 -10.67
N LYS A 175 -5.33 1.83 -11.84
CA LYS A 175 -4.46 1.53 -12.99
C LYS A 175 -3.01 1.81 -12.65
N HIS A 176 -2.72 2.98 -12.08
CA HIS A 176 -1.37 3.36 -11.66
C HIS A 176 -0.82 2.39 -10.60
N HIS A 177 -1.62 2.06 -9.60
CA HIS A 177 -1.27 1.12 -8.53
C HIS A 177 -0.85 -0.24 -9.09
N TYR A 178 -1.68 -0.82 -9.96
CA TYR A 178 -1.38 -2.11 -10.58
C TYR A 178 -0.22 -2.06 -11.57
N ALA A 179 0.14 -0.90 -12.12
CA ALA A 179 1.31 -0.76 -12.98
C ALA A 179 2.64 -0.70 -12.18
N HIS A 180 2.58 -0.40 -10.88
CA HIS A 180 3.78 -0.21 -10.04
C HIS A 180 3.95 -1.27 -8.95
N ASN A 181 2.92 -2.08 -8.68
CA ASN A 181 2.92 -3.04 -7.59
C ASN A 181 2.80 -4.48 -8.11
N CYS A 182 3.95 -5.09 -8.40
CA CYS A 182 4.05 -6.42 -9.01
C CYS A 182 3.61 -7.59 -8.12
N HIS A 183 3.35 -7.39 -6.83
CA HIS A 183 2.69 -8.41 -6.00
C HIS A 183 1.21 -8.61 -6.34
N HIS A 184 0.61 -7.70 -7.13
CA HIS A 184 -0.74 -7.87 -7.66
C HIS A 184 -0.75 -8.78 -8.88
N PRO A 185 -1.69 -9.75 -8.97
CA PRO A 185 -1.91 -10.50 -10.21
C PRO A 185 -2.21 -9.61 -11.42
N GLU A 186 -2.85 -8.47 -11.19
CA GLU A 186 -3.24 -7.50 -12.23
C GLU A 186 -2.03 -6.84 -12.92
N TYR A 187 -0.89 -6.71 -12.24
CA TYR A 187 0.34 -6.16 -12.81
C TYR A 187 0.73 -6.88 -14.11
N PHE A 188 0.63 -8.21 -14.11
CA PHE A 188 0.98 -9.06 -15.26
C PHE A 188 -0.14 -9.19 -16.30
N ARG A 189 -1.30 -8.54 -16.09
CA ARG A 189 -2.43 -8.58 -17.03
C ARG A 189 -2.51 -7.35 -17.93
N GLN A 190 -1.80 -6.26 -17.59
CA GLN A 190 -1.97 -4.97 -18.26
C GLN A 190 -1.48 -4.94 -19.73
N GLY A 191 -0.81 -6.00 -20.22
CA GLY A 191 -0.28 -6.09 -21.59
C GLY A 191 -1.17 -6.77 -22.64
N GLY A 192 -2.34 -7.31 -22.29
CA GLY A 192 -3.27 -7.93 -23.27
C GLY A 192 -2.78 -9.26 -23.89
N VAL A 193 -1.66 -9.83 -23.41
CA VAL A 193 -1.14 -11.15 -23.80
C VAL A 193 -1.46 -12.16 -22.69
N SER A 194 -1.63 -13.43 -23.06
CA SER A 194 -2.02 -14.53 -22.15
C SER A 194 -1.14 -14.59 -20.88
N VAL A 195 -1.79 -14.39 -19.72
CA VAL A 195 -1.25 -14.21 -18.36
C VAL A 195 -0.22 -15.27 -17.92
N VAL A 196 -0.27 -16.47 -18.49
CA VAL A 196 0.55 -17.62 -18.03
C VAL A 196 1.95 -17.61 -18.64
N GLN A 197 2.14 -17.04 -19.82
CA GLN A 197 3.48 -16.92 -20.42
C GLN A 197 4.28 -15.77 -19.82
N ASP A 198 3.62 -14.66 -19.52
CA ASP A 198 4.31 -13.41 -19.17
C ASP A 198 5.00 -13.43 -17.79
N ARG A 199 4.43 -14.08 -16.75
CA ARG A 199 5.10 -14.09 -15.43
C ARG A 199 6.37 -14.95 -15.39
N ARG A 200 6.41 -16.04 -16.17
CA ARG A 200 7.62 -16.89 -16.30
C ARG A 200 8.67 -16.30 -17.24
N GLU A 201 8.25 -15.53 -18.24
CA GLU A 201 9.13 -14.95 -19.26
C GLU A 201 9.59 -13.50 -18.92
N SER A 202 8.81 -12.71 -18.17
CA SER A 202 9.16 -11.32 -17.78
C SER A 202 10.12 -11.19 -16.59
N MET A 203 10.48 -12.32 -15.95
CA MET A 203 11.24 -12.34 -14.69
C MET A 203 12.64 -12.90 -14.89
N ASP A 204 13.40 -12.23 -15.77
CA ASP A 204 14.64 -12.74 -16.32
C ASP A 204 15.84 -12.77 -15.35
N ASN A 205 15.70 -12.40 -14.07
CA ASN A 205 16.85 -12.40 -13.13
C ASN A 205 16.56 -12.73 -11.64
N ASP A 206 15.31 -12.96 -11.23
CA ASP A 206 14.97 -13.33 -9.83
C ASP A 206 13.89 -14.44 -9.81
N SER A 207 14.34 -15.70 -9.75
CA SER A 207 13.58 -16.93 -9.38
C SER A 207 12.03 -16.94 -9.51
N ASP A 208 11.51 -17.47 -10.62
CA ASP A 208 10.15 -18.08 -10.84
C ASP A 208 8.90 -17.28 -10.42
N GLY A 209 8.99 -15.97 -10.14
CA GLY A 209 7.84 -15.17 -9.69
C GLY A 209 7.30 -15.51 -8.30
N SER A 210 7.92 -16.48 -7.63
CA SER A 210 7.65 -16.87 -6.25
C SER A 210 7.79 -15.70 -5.27
N LEU A 211 8.78 -14.82 -5.47
CA LEU A 211 9.00 -13.62 -4.65
C LEU A 211 7.75 -12.73 -4.57
N HIS A 212 7.13 -12.42 -5.72
CA HIS A 212 5.93 -11.57 -5.76
C HIS A 212 4.71 -12.27 -5.18
N LEU A 213 4.62 -13.59 -5.32
CA LEU A 213 3.55 -14.38 -4.70
C LEU A 213 3.71 -14.44 -3.18
N ASP A 214 4.94 -14.59 -2.67
CA ASP A 214 5.22 -14.55 -1.24
C ASP A 214 4.93 -13.16 -0.65
N GLU A 215 5.30 -12.08 -1.35
CA GLU A 215 4.91 -10.71 -1.00
C GLU A 215 3.38 -10.58 -0.97
N SER A 216 2.68 -11.14 -1.96
CA SER A 216 1.22 -11.17 -2.03
C SER A 216 0.57 -11.92 -0.87
N ILE A 217 1.20 -12.99 -0.35
CA ILE A 217 0.73 -13.71 0.84
C ILE A 217 0.89 -12.83 2.08
N LEU A 218 2.04 -12.16 2.22
CA LEU A 218 2.30 -11.23 3.32
C LEU A 218 1.31 -10.04 3.30
N ASP A 219 1.01 -9.49 2.12
CA ASP A 219 -0.05 -8.47 1.91
C ASP A 219 -1.41 -8.96 2.43
N MET A 220 -1.83 -10.17 2.05
CA MET A 220 -3.10 -10.74 2.53
C MET A 220 -3.11 -10.94 4.04
N MET A 221 -2.02 -11.45 4.62
CA MET A 221 -1.87 -11.59 6.07
C MET A 221 -1.96 -10.24 6.79
N ALA A 222 -1.30 -9.21 6.25
CA ALA A 222 -1.31 -7.86 6.78
C ALA A 222 -2.70 -7.24 6.70
N ALA A 223 -3.38 -7.37 5.55
CA ALA A 223 -4.74 -6.89 5.35
C ALA A 223 -5.73 -7.57 6.31
N ARG A 224 -5.62 -8.89 6.51
CA ARG A 224 -6.44 -9.65 7.48
C ARG A 224 -6.20 -9.17 8.91
N GLY A 225 -4.93 -9.09 9.30
CA GLY A 225 -4.52 -8.62 10.63
C GLY A 225 -5.03 -7.21 10.92
N GLU A 226 -4.80 -6.30 9.99
CA GLU A 226 -5.18 -4.90 10.08
C GLU A 226 -6.70 -4.67 10.10
N ARG A 227 -7.43 -5.33 9.19
CA ARG A 227 -8.83 -4.95 8.93
C ARG A 227 -9.81 -5.75 9.76
N GLU A 228 -9.48 -6.99 10.05
CA GLU A 228 -10.43 -7.96 10.60
C GLU A 228 -10.05 -8.41 12.00
N LEU A 229 -8.76 -8.39 12.37
CA LEU A 229 -8.26 -8.89 13.67
C LEU A 229 -7.69 -7.79 14.58
N LYS A 230 -7.57 -6.54 14.12
CA LYS A 230 -6.95 -5.45 14.92
C LYS A 230 -7.65 -5.15 16.25
N HIS A 231 -8.91 -5.56 16.38
CA HIS A 231 -9.72 -5.35 17.59
C HIS A 231 -9.85 -6.61 18.44
N ASP A 232 -9.24 -7.72 18.04
CA ASP A 232 -9.15 -8.90 18.90
C ASP A 232 -8.25 -8.57 20.09
N ASN A 233 -8.66 -9.03 21.28
CA ASN A 233 -7.89 -8.89 22.52
C ASN A 233 -6.56 -9.66 22.48
N GLU A 234 -6.49 -10.69 21.63
CA GLU A 234 -5.32 -11.55 21.42
C GLU A 234 -5.08 -11.70 19.92
N ILE A 235 -3.82 -11.88 19.53
CA ILE A 235 -3.46 -12.14 18.14
C ILE A 235 -3.29 -13.64 17.94
N SER A 236 -4.25 -14.27 17.26
CA SER A 236 -4.12 -15.66 16.84
C SER A 236 -3.35 -15.75 15.51
N ILE A 237 -2.20 -16.41 15.53
CA ILE A 237 -1.43 -16.71 14.31
C ILE A 237 -2.24 -17.58 13.37
N GLN A 238 -3.06 -18.50 13.90
CA GLN A 238 -3.97 -19.29 13.08
C GLN A 238 -4.94 -18.41 12.31
N LYS A 239 -5.59 -17.43 12.97
CA LYS A 239 -6.52 -16.50 12.28
C LYS A 239 -5.83 -15.61 11.25
N ILE A 240 -4.57 -15.23 11.47
CA ILE A 240 -3.78 -14.46 10.49
C ILE A 240 -3.47 -15.32 9.26
N LEU A 241 -3.23 -16.63 9.42
CA LEU A 241 -2.90 -17.52 8.31
C LEU A 241 -4.14 -18.15 7.64
N ASP A 242 -5.31 -18.09 8.29
CA ASP A 242 -6.58 -18.57 7.74
C ASP A 242 -7.20 -17.51 6.81
N MET A 243 -6.86 -17.59 5.52
CA MET A 243 -7.33 -16.62 4.53
C MET A 243 -8.73 -16.94 3.99
N PRO A 244 -9.68 -15.99 4.06
CA PRO A 244 -10.96 -16.11 3.40
C PRO A 244 -10.79 -16.30 1.88
N ALA A 245 -11.60 -17.20 1.30
CA ALA A 245 -11.52 -17.55 -0.12
C ALA A 245 -11.66 -16.36 -1.09
N GLN A 246 -12.28 -15.26 -0.65
CA GLN A 246 -12.40 -14.03 -1.45
C GLN A 246 -11.05 -13.41 -1.83
N TYR A 247 -10.03 -13.49 -0.96
CA TYR A 247 -8.68 -13.00 -1.25
C TYR A 247 -8.02 -13.82 -2.37
N LEU A 248 -8.41 -15.09 -2.52
CA LEU A 248 -7.82 -16.00 -3.52
C LEU A 248 -8.42 -15.86 -4.92
N ARG A 249 -9.52 -15.11 -5.07
CA ARG A 249 -10.24 -14.95 -6.35
C ARG A 249 -9.43 -14.16 -7.38
N ARG A 250 -8.51 -13.31 -6.94
CA ARG A 250 -7.65 -12.48 -7.81
C ARG A 250 -6.57 -13.29 -8.53
N TYR A 251 -6.23 -14.50 -8.08
CA TYR A 251 -5.16 -15.31 -8.66
C TYR A 251 -5.65 -16.19 -9.82
N THR A 252 -4.73 -16.47 -10.76
CA THR A 252 -4.90 -17.57 -11.73
C THR A 252 -4.94 -18.91 -11.00
N ASP A 253 -5.38 -19.99 -11.65
CA ASP A 253 -5.45 -21.30 -10.99
C ASP A 253 -4.06 -21.82 -10.55
N ALA A 254 -3.01 -21.53 -11.34
CA ALA A 254 -1.63 -21.90 -11.00
C ALA A 254 -1.12 -21.12 -9.79
N ASP A 255 -1.26 -19.78 -9.80
CA ASP A 255 -0.89 -18.93 -8.68
C ASP A 255 -1.67 -19.28 -7.41
N ARG A 256 -2.99 -19.52 -7.54
CA ARG A 256 -3.86 -19.90 -6.42
C ARG A 256 -3.40 -21.20 -5.79
N LYS A 257 -3.01 -22.19 -6.60
CA LYS A 257 -2.45 -23.46 -6.10
C LYS A 257 -1.15 -23.22 -5.32
N TYR A 258 -0.23 -22.43 -5.87
CA TYR A 258 1.02 -22.07 -5.18
C TYR A 258 0.72 -21.39 -3.84
N VAL A 259 -0.05 -20.30 -3.86
CA VAL A 259 -0.42 -19.51 -2.67
C VAL A 259 -1.04 -20.39 -1.60
N THR A 260 -2.02 -21.23 -1.96
CA THR A 260 -2.70 -22.11 -1.00
C THR A 260 -1.73 -23.12 -0.39
N GLN A 261 -0.86 -23.74 -1.20
CA GLN A 261 0.13 -24.70 -0.71
C GLN A 261 1.17 -24.05 0.21
N THR A 262 1.66 -22.86 -0.16
CA THR A 262 2.61 -22.07 0.64
C THR A 262 1.99 -21.69 1.99
N MET A 263 0.75 -21.20 1.99
CA MET A 263 0.03 -20.85 3.21
C MET A 263 -0.21 -22.04 4.14
N VAL A 264 -0.53 -23.22 3.60
CA VAL A 264 -0.65 -24.46 4.39
C VAL A 264 0.69 -24.82 5.04
N ALA A 265 1.78 -24.73 4.30
CA ALA A 265 3.12 -25.00 4.83
C ALA A 265 3.54 -23.99 5.92
N TRP A 266 3.19 -22.70 5.76
CA TRP A 266 3.44 -21.67 6.78
C TRP A 266 2.58 -21.90 8.03
N SER A 267 1.32 -22.31 7.88
CA SER A 267 0.44 -22.67 8.99
C SER A 267 0.98 -23.88 9.77
N GLU A 268 1.49 -24.91 9.08
CA GLU A 268 2.13 -26.04 9.75
C GLU A 268 3.38 -25.63 10.53
N LYS A 269 4.23 -24.77 9.95
CA LYS A 269 5.39 -24.19 10.65
C LYS A 269 4.98 -23.42 11.89
N ALA A 270 3.98 -22.54 11.78
CA ALA A 270 3.45 -21.79 12.91
C ALA A 270 2.93 -22.72 14.01
N ARG A 271 2.21 -23.79 13.65
CA ARG A 271 1.68 -24.77 14.61
C ARG A 271 2.80 -25.48 15.36
N ASN A 272 3.80 -25.96 14.63
CA ASN A 272 4.95 -26.66 15.20
C ASN A 272 5.81 -25.72 16.05
N PHE A 273 5.91 -24.44 15.67
CA PHE A 273 6.61 -23.44 16.47
C PHE A 273 5.86 -23.16 17.78
N MET A 274 4.55 -22.96 17.70
CA MET A 274 3.72 -22.59 18.86
C MET A 274 3.41 -23.76 19.80
N SER A 275 3.64 -25.01 19.39
CA SER A 275 3.48 -26.18 20.26
C SER A 275 4.61 -26.34 21.28
N VAL A 276 5.71 -25.59 21.14
CA VAL A 276 6.81 -25.57 22.09
C VAL A 276 6.51 -24.57 23.20
N GLU A 277 6.56 -25.02 24.45
CA GLU A 277 6.30 -24.18 25.62
C GLU A 277 7.22 -22.96 25.65
N GLY A 278 6.65 -21.79 25.91
CA GLY A 278 7.36 -20.51 25.99
C GLY A 278 7.59 -19.79 24.65
N ASN A 279 7.41 -20.45 23.50
CA ASN A 279 7.64 -19.81 22.19
C ASN A 279 6.69 -18.65 21.90
N ALA A 280 5.49 -18.63 22.50
CA ALA A 280 4.55 -17.51 22.38
C ALA A 280 5.19 -16.17 22.78
N HIS A 281 6.04 -16.15 23.80
CA HIS A 281 6.72 -14.95 24.30
C HIS A 281 7.69 -14.32 23.30
N ILE A 282 8.14 -15.07 22.28
CA ILE A 282 9.02 -14.55 21.22
C ILE A 282 8.30 -13.48 20.38
N PHE A 283 6.96 -13.44 20.43
CA PHE A 283 6.13 -12.47 19.75
C PHE A 283 5.64 -11.32 20.65
N ASP A 284 6.04 -11.28 21.93
CA ASP A 284 5.67 -10.17 22.82
C ASP A 284 6.16 -8.84 22.22
N GLY A 285 5.25 -7.86 22.11
CA GLY A 285 5.54 -6.57 21.49
C GLY A 285 5.46 -6.56 19.97
N LEU A 286 5.38 -7.71 19.29
CA LEU A 286 5.37 -7.74 17.82
C LEU A 286 4.11 -7.08 17.26
N PHE A 287 2.94 -7.41 17.80
CA PHE A 287 1.69 -6.88 17.29
C PHE A 287 1.19 -5.63 18.00
N ASP A 288 1.93 -5.08 18.96
CA ASP A 288 1.56 -4.16 20.06
C ASP A 288 1.67 -4.90 21.42
N GLU A 289 0.91 -4.50 22.44
CA GLU A 289 0.96 -5.09 23.79
C GLU A 289 0.15 -6.39 23.92
N ARG A 290 -0.54 -6.85 22.87
CA ARG A 290 -1.39 -8.03 22.94
C ARG A 290 -0.61 -9.33 22.97
N HIS A 291 -1.15 -10.30 23.70
CA HIS A 291 -0.65 -11.67 23.69
C HIS A 291 -0.87 -12.33 22.33
N VAL A 292 0.13 -13.10 21.90
CA VAL A 292 0.09 -13.88 20.67
C VAL A 292 -0.16 -15.34 21.01
N VAL A 293 -1.20 -15.90 20.40
CA VAL A 293 -1.64 -17.29 20.59
C VAL A 293 -1.63 -18.02 19.24
N TYR A 294 -1.70 -19.34 19.28
CA TYR A 294 -1.98 -20.11 18.06
C TYR A 294 -3.48 -20.26 17.89
#